data_AF-A0A5C4QF76-F1
#
_entry.id   AF-A0A5C4QF76-F1
#
_cell.length_a   1.000
_cell.length_b   1.000
_cell.length_c   1.000
_cell.angle_alpha   90.00
_cell.angle_beta   90.00
_cell.angle_gamma   90.00
#
_symmetry.space_group_name_H-M   'P 1'
#
loop_
_entity.id
_entity.type
_entity.pdbx_description
1 polymer ?
#
loop_
_entity_poly.entity_id
_entity_poly.type
_entity_poly.pdbx_seq_one_letter_code
_entity_poly.pdbx_strand_id
1 'polypeptide(L)'
;MLTHGEQLAADAVQRITARINSFPRSQVRLVGAREVVEPAARQTDTIKHRSFWAALAGAVAGALVSAAVLGAATFLLGGFGGFVVGMGILLNPAVSSGIDTVKSKVESFFTPPDPDGTIILGSPNVFANNLPLAYAAMDNSDVTIACKDHSPPTMIAEGSETVFVNGLPVARKGDRTTCDAKINSGSANVFIGSGKAQYAEIAEAFSLFERILLIGVEFVIPPTAIFGKGIAKALKNSYNVVSTRGAKVGASITHKIKTQLKYKRIINRKSAEKSADIALSNGKLRGAAAELKVNGRTYTDISGSNTPMHPSMQTALDNVPIKERAPWHGYCAEIGCMNQALYAGQSLKGARGRAVNIGTSGKGHNTPKKPCSTCSNVATQLGVLLK
;
A
#
# COMPACT_ATOMS: atom_id res chain seq x y z
N MET A 1 54.00 -47.52 -9.42
CA MET A 1 52.97 -48.05 -10.34
C MET A 1 51.68 -48.09 -9.56
N LEU A 2 50.62 -47.45 -10.06
CA LEU A 2 49.30 -47.50 -9.40
C LEU A 2 48.81 -48.96 -9.37
N THR A 3 48.19 -49.35 -8.26
CA THR A 3 47.55 -50.66 -8.13
C THR A 3 46.41 -50.80 -9.14
N HIS A 4 46.04 -52.04 -9.49
CA HIS A 4 44.96 -52.30 -10.44
C HIS A 4 43.63 -51.62 -10.04
N GLY A 5 43.35 -51.54 -8.72
CA GLY A 5 42.20 -50.83 -8.18
C GLY A 5 42.27 -49.30 -8.38
N GLU A 6 43.44 -48.70 -8.21
CA GLU A 6 43.65 -47.26 -8.44
C GLU A 6 43.55 -46.89 -9.94
N GLN A 7 43.99 -47.80 -10.83
CA GLN A 7 43.83 -47.63 -12.27
C GLN A 7 42.36 -47.70 -12.69
N LEU A 8 41.58 -48.64 -12.14
CA LEU A 8 40.15 -48.76 -12.39
C LEU A 8 39.38 -47.52 -11.88
N ALA A 9 39.75 -46.98 -10.72
CA ALA A 9 39.16 -45.76 -10.18
C ALA A 9 39.48 -44.54 -11.06
N ALA A 10 40.73 -44.39 -11.51
CA ALA A 10 41.13 -43.30 -12.41
C ALA A 10 40.44 -43.37 -13.76
N ASP A 11 40.30 -44.56 -14.34
CA ASP A 11 39.58 -44.83 -15.59
C ASP A 11 38.07 -44.59 -15.44
N ALA A 12 37.48 -44.96 -14.31
CA ALA A 12 36.08 -44.64 -13.99
C ALA A 12 35.86 -43.11 -13.91
N VAL A 13 36.73 -42.38 -13.21
CA VAL A 13 36.66 -40.91 -13.11
C VAL A 13 36.78 -40.28 -14.50
N GLN A 14 37.76 -40.69 -15.32
CA GLN A 14 37.90 -40.15 -16.67
C GLN A 14 36.69 -40.41 -17.55
N ARG A 15 36.11 -41.61 -17.51
CA ARG A 15 34.91 -41.95 -18.29
C ARG A 15 33.68 -41.16 -17.84
N ILE A 16 33.51 -40.93 -16.54
CA ILE A 16 32.43 -40.11 -15.99
C ILE A 16 32.62 -38.65 -16.42
N THR A 17 33.83 -38.10 -16.28
CA THR A 17 34.16 -36.74 -16.71
C THR A 17 33.95 -36.54 -18.21
N ALA A 18 34.37 -37.50 -19.03
CA ALA A 18 34.16 -37.47 -20.48
C ALA A 18 32.66 -37.50 -20.84
N ARG A 19 31.84 -38.31 -20.14
CA ARG A 19 30.38 -38.31 -20.33
C ARG A 19 29.72 -37.00 -19.89
N ILE A 20 30.14 -36.43 -18.77
CA ILE A 20 29.62 -35.14 -18.30
C ILE A 20 29.93 -34.03 -19.30
N ASN A 21 31.14 -34.02 -19.86
CA ASN A 21 31.58 -33.01 -20.81
C ASN A 21 30.96 -33.16 -22.20
N SER A 22 30.67 -34.40 -22.62
CA SER A 22 30.04 -34.71 -23.90
C SER A 22 28.50 -34.70 -23.85
N PHE A 23 27.90 -34.60 -22.67
CA PHE A 23 26.45 -34.53 -22.53
C PHE A 23 25.93 -33.25 -23.20
N PRO A 24 25.10 -33.36 -24.26
CA PRO A 24 24.55 -32.19 -24.92
C PRO A 24 23.62 -31.48 -23.94
N ARG A 25 24.07 -30.32 -23.44
CA ARG A 25 23.24 -29.48 -22.59
C ARG A 25 22.17 -28.84 -23.47
N SER A 26 20.90 -29.11 -23.16
CA SER A 26 19.80 -28.37 -23.77
C SER A 26 20.02 -26.88 -23.52
N GLN A 27 20.23 -26.10 -24.58
CA GLN A 27 20.22 -24.66 -24.44
C GLN A 27 18.77 -24.22 -24.25
N VAL A 28 18.46 -23.70 -23.06
CA VAL A 28 17.17 -23.08 -22.79
C VAL A 28 17.11 -21.79 -23.59
N ARG A 29 16.44 -21.84 -24.74
CA ARG A 29 16.11 -20.64 -25.51
C ARG A 29 14.96 -19.95 -24.79
N LEU A 30 15.20 -18.79 -24.18
CA LEU A 30 14.16 -17.98 -23.55
C LEU A 30 13.22 -17.48 -24.67
N VAL A 31 11.99 -18.01 -24.72
CA VAL A 31 11.04 -17.76 -25.82
C VAL A 31 10.13 -16.54 -25.55
N GLY A 32 10.45 -15.71 -24.55
CA GLY A 32 9.63 -14.58 -24.16
C GLY A 32 10.30 -13.69 -23.11
N ALA A 33 9.57 -12.66 -22.65
CA ALA A 33 10.01 -11.82 -21.53
C ALA A 33 10.36 -12.72 -20.34
N ARG A 34 11.52 -12.49 -19.74
CA ARG A 34 12.08 -13.30 -18.65
C ARG A 34 11.03 -13.39 -17.53
N GLU A 35 10.59 -14.61 -17.21
CA GLU A 35 9.78 -14.84 -16.03
C GLU A 35 10.56 -14.28 -14.83
N VAL A 36 9.96 -13.33 -14.13
CA VAL A 36 10.62 -12.62 -13.03
C VAL A 36 10.79 -13.61 -11.88
N VAL A 37 11.99 -14.17 -11.78
CA VAL A 37 12.39 -15.06 -10.70
C VAL A 37 13.02 -14.23 -9.60
N GLU A 38 12.40 -14.25 -8.42
CA GLU A 38 12.87 -13.50 -7.26
C GLU A 38 13.40 -14.45 -6.18
N PRO A 39 14.38 -14.01 -5.37
CA PRO A 39 14.86 -14.77 -4.22
C PRO A 39 13.72 -15.26 -3.33
N ALA A 40 13.74 -16.54 -2.97
CA ALA A 40 12.77 -17.12 -2.05
C ALA A 40 12.88 -16.46 -0.68
N ALA A 41 11.77 -16.00 -0.11
CA ALA A 41 11.74 -15.47 1.25
C ALA A 41 11.66 -16.60 2.26
N ARG A 42 12.31 -16.43 3.42
CA ARG A 42 12.41 -17.42 4.49
C ARG A 42 12.15 -16.76 5.83
N GLN A 43 11.88 -17.56 6.85
CA GLN A 43 11.90 -17.08 8.23
C GLN A 43 13.22 -16.35 8.51
N THR A 44 13.15 -15.27 9.29
CA THR A 44 14.22 -14.30 9.60
C THR A 44 14.58 -13.32 8.50
N ASP A 45 14.10 -13.50 7.27
CA ASP A 45 14.30 -12.47 6.24
C ASP A 45 13.64 -11.15 6.65
N THR A 46 14.30 -10.05 6.27
CA THR A 46 13.95 -8.71 6.73
C THR A 46 12.85 -8.10 5.89
N ILE A 47 12.07 -7.20 6.50
CA ILE A 47 11.11 -6.34 5.79
C ILE A 47 11.48 -4.86 5.93
N LYS A 48 11.09 -4.05 4.94
CA LYS A 48 11.26 -2.60 4.94
C LYS A 48 10.06 -1.88 4.35
N HIS A 49 9.59 -0.83 5.02
CA HIS A 49 8.63 0.11 4.49
C HIS A 49 9.27 0.97 3.41
N ARG A 50 8.42 1.43 2.49
CA ARG A 50 8.81 2.41 1.48
C ARG A 50 8.81 3.79 2.14
N SER A 51 9.92 4.51 2.10
CA SER A 51 9.91 5.91 2.55
C SER A 51 9.25 6.78 1.48
N PHE A 52 8.33 7.66 1.89
CA PHE A 52 7.65 8.58 0.97
C PHE A 52 8.65 9.44 0.20
N TRP A 53 9.68 9.93 0.90
CA TRP A 53 10.73 10.74 0.32
C TRP A 53 11.62 9.97 -0.66
N ALA A 54 11.86 8.67 -0.43
CA ALA A 54 12.50 7.82 -1.43
C ALA A 54 11.61 7.60 -2.66
N ALA A 55 10.33 7.34 -2.46
CA ALA A 55 9.38 7.20 -3.57
C ALA A 55 9.32 8.48 -4.41
N LEU A 56 9.35 9.65 -3.76
CA LEU A 56 9.36 10.95 -4.41
C LEU A 56 10.68 11.23 -5.13
N ALA A 57 11.81 10.97 -4.48
CA ALA A 57 13.13 11.10 -5.08
C ALA A 57 13.28 10.19 -6.30
N GLY A 58 12.80 8.94 -6.21
CA GLY A 58 12.77 7.99 -7.33
C GLY A 58 11.88 8.46 -8.48
N ALA A 59 10.68 8.96 -8.19
CA ALA A 59 9.79 9.52 -9.21
C ALA A 59 10.44 10.72 -9.91
N VAL A 60 11.07 11.64 -9.17
CA VAL A 60 11.78 12.81 -9.74
C VAL A 60 13.03 12.39 -10.52
N ALA A 61 13.81 11.43 -10.03
CA ALA A 61 14.99 10.95 -10.74
C ALA A 61 14.63 10.22 -12.04
N GLY A 62 13.64 9.32 -12.00
CA GLY A 62 13.13 8.64 -13.19
C GLY A 62 12.58 9.62 -14.22
N ALA A 63 11.85 10.63 -13.74
CA ALA A 63 11.40 11.76 -14.52
C ALA A 63 12.59 12.47 -15.22
N LEU A 64 13.62 12.88 -14.49
CA LEU A 64 14.77 13.59 -15.05
C LEU A 64 15.62 12.76 -16.03
N VAL A 65 15.74 11.44 -15.81
CA VAL A 65 16.46 10.54 -16.73
C VAL A 65 15.68 10.35 -18.04
N SER A 66 14.35 10.37 -18.00
CA SER A 66 13.51 10.35 -19.22
C SER A 66 13.52 11.69 -19.98
N ALA A 67 13.88 12.79 -19.31
CA ALA A 67 14.00 14.14 -19.87
C ALA A 67 15.46 14.48 -20.26
N ALA A 68 16.11 13.61 -21.04
CA ALA A 68 17.45 13.88 -21.58
C ALA A 68 17.52 15.08 -22.54
N VAL A 69 16.43 15.82 -22.77
CA VAL A 69 16.45 17.08 -23.52
C VAL A 69 15.43 18.03 -22.90
N LEU A 70 15.84 19.30 -22.76
CA LEU A 70 15.06 20.49 -22.39
C LEU A 70 15.12 20.89 -20.91
N GLY A 71 16.02 21.86 -20.66
CA GLY A 71 16.13 22.62 -19.43
C GLY A 71 14.86 23.41 -19.10
N ALA A 72 13.91 22.74 -18.44
CA ALA A 72 12.73 23.35 -17.83
C ALA A 72 12.67 23.04 -16.32
N ALA A 73 13.82 23.10 -15.65
CA ALA A 73 13.98 22.75 -14.23
C ALA A 73 13.64 23.91 -13.26
N THR A 74 12.70 24.81 -13.58
CA THR A 74 12.45 26.02 -12.75
C THR A 74 11.16 26.00 -11.93
N PHE A 75 10.37 24.92 -11.93
CA PHE A 75 9.08 24.92 -11.21
C PHE A 75 9.05 24.28 -9.80
N LEU A 76 10.20 23.90 -9.23
CA LEU A 76 10.27 23.45 -7.82
C LEU A 76 10.86 24.52 -6.87
N LEU A 77 10.58 25.81 -7.12
CA LEU A 77 11.06 26.94 -6.32
C LEU A 77 10.00 27.51 -5.36
N GLY A 78 9.24 26.65 -4.67
CA GLY A 78 8.08 27.09 -3.89
C GLY A 78 8.04 26.73 -2.40
N GLY A 79 8.96 25.94 -1.82
CA GLY A 79 8.77 25.59 -0.41
C GLY A 79 9.84 24.87 0.40
N PHE A 80 10.87 24.24 -0.19
CA PHE A 80 11.84 23.49 0.61
C PHE A 80 13.26 23.63 0.04
N GLY A 81 13.94 24.72 0.40
CA GLY A 81 15.28 25.09 -0.10
C GLY A 81 16.39 24.05 0.14
N GLY A 82 16.18 23.05 1.01
CA GLY A 82 17.16 21.97 1.23
C GLY A 82 17.25 20.95 0.09
N PHE A 83 16.17 20.72 -0.66
CA PHE A 83 16.15 19.70 -1.73
C PHE A 83 16.87 20.16 -3.01
N VAL A 84 16.90 21.48 -3.24
CA VAL A 84 17.56 22.11 -4.40
C VAL A 84 19.07 21.91 -4.36
N VAL A 85 19.68 21.95 -3.16
CA VAL A 85 21.13 21.80 -3.00
C VAL A 85 21.59 20.36 -3.28
N GLY A 86 20.81 19.36 -2.87
CA GLY A 86 21.11 17.94 -3.14
C GLY A 86 20.97 17.54 -4.61
N MET A 87 19.94 18.07 -5.29
CA MET A 87 19.70 17.81 -6.72
C MET A 87 20.57 18.66 -7.66
N GLY A 88 21.09 19.81 -7.20
CA GLY A 88 22.10 20.57 -7.93
C GLY A 88 23.39 19.77 -8.19
N ILE A 89 23.70 18.79 -7.33
CA ILE A 89 24.83 17.87 -7.51
C ILE A 89 24.56 16.86 -8.65
N LEU A 90 23.30 16.48 -8.89
CA LEU A 90 22.90 15.55 -9.96
C LEU A 90 22.89 16.21 -11.35
N LEU A 91 22.78 17.55 -11.38
CA LEU A 91 22.72 18.35 -12.60
C LEU A 91 24.08 18.89 -13.05
N ASN A 92 25.18 18.52 -12.35
CA ASN A 92 26.51 18.93 -12.76
C ASN A 92 26.99 18.04 -13.93
N PRO A 93 27.22 18.59 -15.13
CA PRO A 93 27.73 17.82 -16.28
C PRO A 93 29.12 17.20 -16.05
N ALA A 94 29.85 17.60 -15.00
CA ALA A 94 31.08 16.95 -14.56
C ALA A 94 30.86 15.57 -13.89
N VAL A 95 29.62 15.16 -13.61
CA VAL A 95 29.24 13.86 -13.00
C VAL A 95 28.65 12.91 -14.05
N SER A 96 29.00 13.08 -15.33
CA SER A 96 28.64 12.15 -16.40
C SER A 96 29.52 10.89 -16.45
N SER A 97 30.59 10.84 -15.65
CA SER A 97 31.55 9.73 -15.62
C SER A 97 31.30 8.67 -14.54
N GLY A 98 30.20 8.74 -13.78
CA GLY A 98 29.94 7.82 -12.67
C GLY A 98 28.48 7.40 -12.52
N ILE A 99 28.00 6.51 -13.40
CA ILE A 99 26.68 5.85 -13.26
C ILE A 99 26.55 5.18 -11.87
N ASP A 100 27.67 4.68 -11.32
CA ASP A 100 27.70 4.01 -10.01
C ASP A 100 27.65 4.99 -8.82
N THR A 101 28.12 6.23 -8.99
CA THR A 101 28.03 7.30 -7.98
C THR A 101 26.60 7.84 -7.87
N VAL A 102 25.88 7.89 -9.00
CA VAL A 102 24.45 8.26 -9.02
C VAL A 102 23.62 7.14 -8.38
N LYS A 103 23.87 5.87 -8.73
CA LYS A 103 23.20 4.71 -8.12
C LYS A 103 23.40 4.66 -6.61
N SER A 104 24.63 4.77 -6.11
CA SER A 104 24.92 4.69 -4.67
C SER A 104 24.32 5.84 -3.85
N LYS A 105 24.31 7.07 -4.37
CA LYS A 105 23.64 8.20 -3.70
C LYS A 105 22.13 8.07 -3.74
N VAL A 106 21.56 7.65 -4.87
CA VAL A 106 20.15 7.28 -5.00
C VAL A 106 19.86 6.23 -3.92
N GLU A 107 20.49 5.05 -3.94
CA GLU A 107 20.35 3.94 -2.97
C GLU A 107 20.42 4.36 -1.50
N SER A 108 21.29 5.32 -1.14
CA SER A 108 21.38 5.87 0.22
C SER A 108 20.14 6.64 0.69
N PHE A 109 19.33 7.16 -0.24
CA PHE A 109 18.01 7.74 0.05
C PHE A 109 16.89 6.68 0.09
N PHE A 110 17.07 5.49 -0.48
CA PHE A 110 16.06 4.40 -0.53
C PHE A 110 16.12 3.45 0.66
N THR A 111 17.14 3.56 1.52
CA THR A 111 17.43 2.51 2.50
C THR A 111 17.78 3.13 3.85
N PRO A 112 16.83 3.26 4.79
CA PRO A 112 17.18 3.37 6.21
C PRO A 112 18.11 2.19 6.54
N PRO A 113 19.18 2.38 7.35
CA PRO A 113 20.17 1.34 7.59
C PRO A 113 19.54 0.09 8.20
N ASP A 114 18.51 0.26 9.01
CA ASP A 114 17.92 -0.82 9.78
C ASP A 114 16.67 -1.42 9.13
N PRO A 115 16.44 -2.73 9.29
CA PRO A 115 15.19 -3.36 8.89
C PRO A 115 14.04 -2.98 9.84
N ASP A 116 12.85 -2.80 9.28
CA ASP A 116 11.63 -2.43 10.01
C ASP A 116 10.96 -3.64 10.66
N GLY A 117 11.50 -4.84 10.42
CA GLY A 117 10.96 -6.08 10.94
C GLY A 117 11.54 -7.32 10.28
N THR A 118 11.02 -8.47 10.67
CA THR A 118 11.42 -9.79 10.15
C THR A 118 10.22 -10.71 9.94
N ILE A 119 10.40 -11.69 9.06
CA ILE A 119 9.50 -12.84 8.94
C ILE A 119 9.73 -13.75 10.15
N ILE A 120 8.67 -14.04 10.90
CA ILE A 120 8.75 -14.85 12.14
C ILE A 120 8.12 -16.23 12.02
N LEU A 121 7.35 -16.49 10.97
CA LEU A 121 6.76 -17.80 10.69
C LEU A 121 7.04 -18.24 9.25
N GLY A 122 7.27 -19.53 9.06
CA GLY A 122 7.46 -20.16 7.76
C GLY A 122 7.07 -21.63 7.80
N SER A 123 7.33 -22.34 6.72
CA SER A 123 6.92 -23.74 6.54
C SER A 123 7.56 -24.69 7.56
N PRO A 124 6.79 -25.58 8.21
CA PRO A 124 7.31 -26.52 9.20
C PRO A 124 8.18 -27.63 8.59
N ASN A 125 8.10 -27.86 7.28
CA ASN A 125 8.68 -29.02 6.60
C ASN A 125 9.39 -28.71 5.28
N VAL A 126 9.31 -27.48 4.76
CA VAL A 126 9.98 -27.06 3.53
C VAL A 126 10.92 -25.90 3.84
N PHE A 127 12.19 -26.09 3.51
CA PHE A 127 13.26 -25.19 3.90
C PHE A 127 14.04 -24.73 2.67
N ALA A 128 14.50 -23.49 2.68
CA ALA A 128 15.52 -22.98 1.76
C ALA A 128 16.73 -22.53 2.58
N ASN A 129 17.91 -23.08 2.28
CA ASN A 129 19.13 -22.85 3.07
C ASN A 129 18.95 -23.10 4.57
N ASN A 130 18.27 -24.19 4.93
CA ASN A 130 17.96 -24.58 6.32
C ASN A 130 17.06 -23.60 7.09
N LEU A 131 16.43 -22.63 6.42
CA LEU A 131 15.44 -21.75 7.02
C LEU A 131 14.05 -22.09 6.47
N PRO A 132 12.99 -22.12 7.32
CA PRO A 132 11.61 -22.32 6.89
C PRO A 132 11.22 -21.38 5.76
N LEU A 133 10.66 -21.94 4.69
CA LEU A 133 10.22 -21.14 3.54
C LEU A 133 9.01 -20.27 3.93
N ALA A 134 9.04 -18.98 3.59
CA ALA A 134 7.94 -18.08 3.89
C ALA A 134 6.83 -18.20 2.83
N TYR A 135 5.60 -17.96 3.26
CA TYR A 135 4.40 -18.03 2.41
C TYR A 135 3.44 -16.88 2.76
N ALA A 136 2.62 -16.46 1.80
CA ALA A 136 1.54 -15.52 2.08
C ALA A 136 0.44 -16.23 2.88
N ALA A 137 -0.02 -15.59 3.96
CA ALA A 137 -1.10 -16.13 4.78
C ALA A 137 -2.43 -15.88 4.07
N MET A 138 -3.29 -16.91 4.03
CA MET A 138 -4.61 -16.83 3.37
C MET A 138 -5.75 -16.58 4.37
N ASP A 139 -5.54 -16.86 5.65
CA ASP A 139 -6.46 -16.53 6.73
C ASP A 139 -5.91 -15.37 7.56
N ASN A 140 -6.78 -14.43 7.92
CA ASN A 140 -6.42 -13.23 8.67
C ASN A 140 -5.99 -13.52 10.14
N SER A 141 -5.66 -14.77 10.46
CA SER A 141 -5.30 -15.29 11.78
C SER A 141 -3.82 -15.57 11.95
N ASP A 142 -3.08 -15.82 10.87
CA ASP A 142 -1.67 -16.21 10.96
C ASP A 142 -0.74 -15.00 10.94
N VAL A 143 -0.17 -14.73 12.11
CA VAL A 143 0.89 -13.74 12.27
C VAL A 143 2.19 -14.29 11.67
N THR A 144 2.62 -13.74 10.53
CA THR A 144 3.86 -14.17 9.86
C THR A 144 5.00 -13.15 9.93
N ILE A 145 4.71 -11.90 10.32
CA ILE A 145 5.67 -10.79 10.34
C ILE A 145 5.71 -10.11 11.71
N ALA A 146 6.91 -9.94 12.25
CA ALA A 146 7.16 -9.00 13.34
C ALA A 146 7.60 -7.66 12.76
N CYS A 147 6.68 -6.69 12.74
CA CYS A 147 6.94 -5.33 12.31
C CYS A 147 7.14 -4.42 13.53
N LYS A 148 8.18 -3.59 13.54
CA LYS A 148 8.47 -2.64 14.63
C LYS A 148 7.49 -1.46 14.65
N ASP A 149 6.98 -1.07 13.48
CA ASP A 149 6.15 0.12 13.30
C ASP A 149 4.64 -0.15 13.48
N HIS A 150 4.24 -1.42 13.55
CA HIS A 150 2.83 -1.83 13.55
C HIS A 150 2.54 -2.91 14.60
N SER A 151 1.42 -2.76 15.33
CA SER A 151 0.90 -3.75 16.28
C SER A 151 -0.64 -3.76 16.22
N PRO A 152 -1.30 -4.94 16.15
CA PRO A 152 -0.77 -6.30 16.28
C PRO A 152 0.03 -6.77 15.04
N PRO A 153 0.84 -7.83 15.18
CA PRO A 153 1.79 -8.26 14.16
C PRO A 153 1.10 -8.71 12.87
N THR A 154 1.76 -8.44 11.75
CA THR A 154 1.18 -8.43 10.40
C THR A 154 1.48 -9.73 9.66
N MET A 155 1.03 -9.82 8.42
CA MET A 155 1.27 -10.99 7.59
C MET A 155 1.79 -10.63 6.21
N ILE A 156 2.39 -11.61 5.54
CA ILE A 156 2.75 -11.54 4.13
C ILE A 156 1.47 -11.56 3.31
N ALA A 157 1.28 -10.54 2.47
CA ALA A 157 0.07 -10.30 1.70
C ALA A 157 0.19 -10.67 0.22
N GLU A 158 1.41 -10.84 -0.29
CA GLU A 158 1.68 -11.22 -1.68
C GLU A 158 2.55 -12.47 -1.75
N GLY A 159 2.38 -13.23 -2.83
CA GLY A 159 3.18 -14.42 -3.09
C GLY A 159 3.14 -14.83 -4.58
N SER A 160 3.71 -16.00 -4.86
CA SER A 160 3.69 -16.61 -6.19
C SER A 160 2.28 -17.06 -6.59
N GLU A 161 1.92 -16.79 -7.85
CA GLU A 161 0.64 -17.25 -8.43
C GLU A 161 0.56 -18.76 -8.66
N THR A 162 1.71 -19.43 -8.82
CA THR A 162 1.75 -20.85 -9.25
C THR A 162 2.60 -21.75 -8.37
N VAL A 163 3.45 -21.18 -7.50
CA VAL A 163 4.31 -21.96 -6.61
C VAL A 163 3.76 -21.91 -5.19
N PHE A 164 3.40 -23.08 -4.68
CA PHE A 164 2.79 -23.24 -3.37
C PHE A 164 3.64 -24.14 -2.47
N VAL A 165 3.64 -23.84 -1.18
CA VAL A 165 4.23 -24.65 -0.11
C VAL A 165 3.13 -24.93 0.92
N ASN A 166 2.88 -26.20 1.23
CA ASN A 166 1.77 -26.62 2.11
C ASN A 166 0.40 -26.03 1.71
N GLY A 167 0.18 -25.84 0.40
CA GLY A 167 -1.05 -25.24 -0.13
C GLY A 167 -1.09 -23.69 -0.08
N LEU A 168 -0.06 -23.04 0.46
CA LEU A 168 0.02 -21.58 0.58
C LEU A 168 1.03 -21.00 -0.43
N PRO A 169 0.77 -19.82 -1.01
CA PRO A 169 1.61 -19.24 -2.06
C PRO A 169 2.96 -18.81 -1.49
N VAL A 170 4.05 -19.21 -2.15
CA VAL A 170 5.41 -18.92 -1.67
C VAL A 170 5.72 -17.44 -1.77
N ALA A 171 6.28 -16.87 -0.70
CA ALA A 171 6.70 -15.48 -0.66
C ALA A 171 8.14 -15.31 -1.16
N ARG A 172 8.43 -14.13 -1.73
CA ARG A 172 9.71 -13.79 -2.34
C ARG A 172 10.18 -12.40 -1.91
N LYS A 173 11.46 -12.12 -2.12
CA LYS A 173 11.97 -10.76 -2.01
C LYS A 173 11.13 -9.82 -2.87
N GLY A 174 10.71 -8.70 -2.29
CA GLY A 174 9.87 -7.70 -2.94
C GLY A 174 8.36 -7.93 -2.85
N ASP A 175 7.90 -9.07 -2.33
CA ASP A 175 6.50 -9.28 -1.97
C ASP A 175 6.10 -8.40 -0.78
N ARG A 176 4.87 -7.89 -0.81
CA ARG A 176 4.33 -6.99 0.20
C ARG A 176 3.71 -7.73 1.38
N THR A 177 3.77 -7.07 2.51
CA THR A 177 3.07 -7.42 3.75
C THR A 177 1.79 -6.59 3.88
N THR A 178 0.91 -6.93 4.82
CA THR A 178 -0.34 -6.21 5.05
C THR A 178 -0.14 -4.77 5.55
N CYS A 179 1.06 -4.41 6.05
CA CYS A 179 1.44 -3.02 6.36
C CYS A 179 2.18 -2.31 5.21
N ASP A 180 2.13 -2.85 3.98
CA ASP A 180 2.81 -2.34 2.78
C ASP A 180 4.35 -2.26 2.87
N ALA A 181 4.95 -2.85 3.92
CA ALA A 181 6.37 -3.18 3.90
C ALA A 181 6.66 -4.26 2.85
N LYS A 182 7.81 -4.16 2.20
CA LYS A 182 8.31 -5.18 1.27
C LYS A 182 9.32 -6.08 1.95
N ILE A 183 9.33 -7.35 1.57
CA ILE A 183 10.42 -8.27 1.92
C ILE A 183 11.71 -7.78 1.27
N ASN A 184 12.72 -7.51 2.08
CA ASN A 184 13.96 -6.85 1.68
C ASN A 184 15.14 -7.83 1.47
N SER A 185 15.08 -9.02 2.07
CA SER A 185 16.07 -10.09 1.87
C SER A 185 15.41 -11.41 1.44
N GLY A 186 16.21 -12.34 0.93
CA GLY A 186 15.77 -13.65 0.50
C GLY A 186 16.97 -14.58 0.33
N SER A 187 16.72 -15.79 -0.14
CA SER A 187 17.76 -16.78 -0.41
C SER A 187 18.79 -16.30 -1.45
N ALA A 188 20.05 -16.67 -1.25
CA ALA A 188 21.12 -16.35 -2.20
C ALA A 188 21.10 -17.23 -3.46
N ASN A 189 20.46 -18.40 -3.41
CA ASN A 189 20.53 -19.40 -4.48
C ASN A 189 19.22 -20.17 -4.74
N VAL A 190 18.16 -19.91 -3.98
CA VAL A 190 16.82 -20.44 -4.23
C VAL A 190 15.96 -19.29 -4.76
N PHE A 191 15.45 -19.44 -5.98
CA PHE A 191 14.64 -18.44 -6.66
C PHE A 191 13.30 -19.04 -7.04
N ILE A 192 12.23 -18.27 -6.88
CA ILE A 192 10.86 -18.71 -7.16
C ILE A 192 10.29 -17.83 -8.28
N GLY A 193 9.84 -18.48 -9.34
CA GLY A 193 9.22 -17.85 -10.51
C GLY A 193 7.73 -17.57 -10.33
N SER A 194 7.07 -17.31 -11.45
CA SER A 194 5.67 -16.90 -11.62
C SER A 194 5.36 -15.43 -11.41
N GLY A 195 4.15 -15.04 -11.85
CA GLY A 195 3.52 -13.78 -11.48
C GLY A 195 3.31 -13.62 -9.97
N LYS A 196 2.75 -12.46 -9.60
CA LYS A 196 2.60 -12.01 -8.22
C LYS A 196 1.12 -11.74 -7.97
N ALA A 197 0.53 -12.48 -7.05
CA ALA A 197 -0.85 -12.28 -6.62
C ALA A 197 -0.91 -11.74 -5.20
N GLN A 198 -1.98 -10.98 -4.93
CA GLN A 198 -2.32 -10.47 -3.60
C GLN A 198 -3.33 -11.41 -2.94
N TYR A 199 -2.97 -11.93 -1.77
CA TYR A 199 -3.74 -12.90 -0.99
C TYR A 199 -4.30 -12.31 0.31
N ALA A 200 -3.82 -11.13 0.74
CA ALA A 200 -4.38 -10.38 1.86
C ALA A 200 -4.50 -8.87 1.54
N GLU A 201 -5.35 -8.16 2.26
CA GLU A 201 -5.50 -6.71 2.10
C GLU A 201 -4.24 -5.97 2.59
N ILE A 202 -3.76 -5.03 1.78
CA ILE A 202 -2.57 -4.22 2.08
C ILE A 202 -3.04 -2.83 2.49
N ALA A 203 -2.76 -2.44 3.73
CA ALA A 203 -2.99 -1.08 4.20
C ALA A 203 -2.09 -0.12 3.42
N GLU A 204 -2.65 0.97 2.88
CA GLU A 204 -1.86 1.90 2.07
C GLU A 204 -0.80 2.64 2.92
N ALA A 205 0.49 2.51 2.56
CA ALA A 205 1.61 3.18 3.25
C ALA A 205 1.57 4.72 3.16
N PHE A 206 0.88 5.26 2.16
CA PHE A 206 0.85 6.70 1.88
C PHE A 206 -0.58 7.22 1.86
N SER A 207 -0.76 8.42 2.39
CA SER A 207 -2.01 9.15 2.29
C SER A 207 -2.36 9.46 0.84
N LEU A 208 -3.65 9.67 0.57
CA LEU A 208 -4.14 10.05 -0.76
C LEU A 208 -3.41 11.30 -1.32
N PHE A 209 -3.06 12.25 -0.45
CA PHE A 209 -2.32 13.45 -0.85
C PHE A 209 -0.89 13.13 -1.31
N GLU A 210 -0.18 12.27 -0.59
CA GLU A 210 1.17 11.81 -0.94
C GLU A 210 1.18 11.04 -2.26
N ARG A 211 0.16 10.20 -2.48
CA ARG A 211 -0.03 9.50 -3.76
C ARG A 211 -0.31 10.47 -4.91
N ILE A 212 -1.17 11.46 -4.70
CA ILE A 212 -1.44 12.52 -5.69
C ILE A 212 -0.17 13.32 -5.98
N LEU A 213 0.68 13.57 -4.99
CA LEU A 213 1.95 14.28 -5.19
C LEU A 213 2.91 13.44 -6.05
N LEU A 214 3.02 12.14 -5.80
CA LEU A 214 3.82 11.22 -6.62
C LEU A 214 3.32 11.14 -8.07
N ILE A 215 2.00 11.00 -8.28
CA ILE A 215 1.37 10.99 -9.61
C ILE A 215 1.56 12.35 -10.31
N GLY A 216 1.50 13.44 -9.54
CA GLY A 216 1.73 14.80 -10.04
C GLY A 216 3.13 14.99 -10.60
N VAL A 217 4.16 14.40 -9.98
CA VAL A 217 5.54 14.42 -10.51
C VAL A 217 5.64 13.69 -11.85
N GLU A 218 4.95 12.57 -12.00
CA GLU A 218 4.94 11.78 -13.25
C GLU A 218 4.25 12.56 -14.39
N PHE A 219 3.19 13.32 -14.10
CA PHE A 219 2.47 14.14 -15.08
C PHE A 219 3.17 15.46 -15.46
N VAL A 220 4.17 15.91 -14.69
CA VAL A 220 4.98 17.09 -15.03
C VAL A 220 5.89 16.84 -16.24
N ILE A 221 6.14 15.56 -16.58
CA ILE A 221 6.82 15.17 -17.81
C ILE A 221 5.78 14.66 -18.81
N PRO A 222 5.70 15.25 -20.02
CA PRO A 222 4.79 14.72 -21.02
C PRO A 222 5.16 13.26 -21.33
N PRO A 223 4.18 12.35 -21.49
CA PRO A 223 4.45 10.97 -21.88
C PRO A 223 4.91 10.95 -23.35
N THR A 224 6.17 11.27 -23.58
CA THR A 224 6.79 11.23 -24.90
C THR A 224 7.78 10.09 -24.94
N ALA A 225 7.27 8.88 -25.21
CA ALA A 225 8.06 7.83 -25.87
C ALA A 225 7.27 6.65 -26.48
N ILE A 226 5.94 6.49 -26.33
CA ILE A 226 5.30 5.23 -26.78
C ILE A 226 4.01 5.34 -27.62
N PHE A 227 3.29 6.47 -27.66
CA PHE A 227 2.04 6.52 -28.44
C PHE A 227 2.12 7.45 -29.65
N GLY A 228 2.11 6.83 -30.84
CA GLY A 228 2.37 7.44 -32.14
C GLY A 228 1.41 8.54 -32.58
N LYS A 229 1.84 9.21 -33.66
CA LYS A 229 1.42 10.50 -34.25
C LYS A 229 -0.08 10.73 -34.54
N GLY A 230 -0.99 9.81 -34.22
CA GLY A 230 -2.42 9.91 -34.53
C GLY A 230 -3.26 10.72 -33.54
N ILE A 231 -2.91 10.76 -32.26
CA ILE A 231 -3.77 11.34 -31.19
C ILE A 231 -3.52 12.84 -30.97
N ALA A 232 -2.40 13.38 -31.46
CA ALA A 232 -2.04 14.80 -31.34
C ALA A 232 -3.10 15.75 -31.96
N LYS A 233 -3.83 15.29 -32.99
CA LYS A 233 -4.90 16.07 -33.62
C LYS A 233 -6.20 16.08 -32.80
N ALA A 234 -6.43 15.06 -31.97
CA ALA A 234 -7.60 14.97 -31.09
C ALA A 234 -7.45 15.82 -29.81
N LEU A 235 -6.23 15.99 -29.30
CA LEU A 235 -5.96 16.72 -28.05
C LEU A 235 -5.89 18.25 -28.20
N LYS A 236 -5.76 18.78 -29.43
CA LYS A 236 -5.67 20.23 -29.65
C LYS A 236 -6.95 20.96 -29.23
N ASN A 237 -8.10 20.29 -29.25
CA ASN A 237 -9.38 20.85 -28.80
C ASN A 237 -9.59 20.72 -27.27
N SER A 238 -8.87 19.82 -26.60
CA SER A 238 -8.97 19.60 -25.14
C SER A 238 -8.12 20.59 -24.33
N TYR A 239 -7.11 21.21 -24.95
CA TYR A 239 -6.12 22.07 -24.28
C TYR A 239 -6.70 23.41 -23.79
N ASN A 240 -7.66 23.99 -24.52
CA ASN A 240 -8.23 25.30 -24.15
C ASN A 240 -9.30 25.23 -23.04
N VAL A 241 -9.88 24.05 -22.80
CA VAL A 241 -10.94 23.87 -21.80
C VAL A 241 -10.38 23.62 -20.39
N VAL A 242 -9.15 23.11 -20.29
CA VAL A 242 -8.53 22.70 -19.00
C VAL A 242 -7.66 23.81 -18.39
N SER A 243 -7.03 24.66 -19.21
CA SER A 243 -6.13 25.74 -18.77
C SER A 243 -6.82 26.80 -17.89
N THR A 244 -8.08 27.15 -18.19
CA THR A 244 -8.82 28.20 -17.45
C THR A 244 -9.48 27.70 -16.16
N ARG A 245 -9.70 26.37 -16.02
CA ARG A 245 -10.22 25.74 -14.80
C ARG A 245 -9.11 25.43 -13.79
N GLY A 246 -7.91 25.06 -14.24
CA GLY A 246 -6.76 24.77 -13.35
C GLY A 246 -6.32 25.98 -12.51
N ALA A 247 -6.26 27.16 -13.11
CA ALA A 247 -5.87 28.40 -12.41
C ALA A 247 -6.89 28.83 -11.33
N LYS A 248 -8.19 28.64 -11.59
CA LYS A 248 -9.27 28.94 -10.62
C LYS A 248 -9.29 27.93 -9.46
N VAL A 249 -8.96 26.68 -9.74
CA VAL A 249 -8.78 25.63 -8.71
C VAL A 249 -7.55 25.93 -7.85
N GLY A 250 -6.43 26.35 -8.46
CA GLY A 250 -5.22 26.75 -7.75
C GLY A 250 -5.41 27.95 -6.79
N ALA A 251 -6.18 28.96 -7.20
CA ALA A 251 -6.52 30.12 -6.36
C ALA A 251 -7.47 29.76 -5.19
N SER A 252 -8.39 28.81 -5.40
CA SER A 252 -9.25 28.27 -4.34
C SER A 252 -8.46 27.46 -3.30
N ILE A 253 -7.44 26.71 -3.75
CA ILE A 253 -6.58 25.88 -2.90
C ILE A 253 -5.64 26.74 -2.03
N THR A 254 -5.08 27.83 -2.58
CA THR A 254 -4.23 28.75 -1.80
C THR A 254 -5.01 29.51 -0.73
N HIS A 255 -6.27 29.87 -0.98
CA HIS A 255 -7.16 30.43 0.06
C HIS A 255 -7.54 29.39 1.13
N LYS A 256 -7.70 28.11 0.74
CA LYS A 256 -7.87 26.98 1.67
C LYS A 256 -6.62 26.72 2.52
N ILE A 257 -5.41 26.88 2.00
CA ILE A 257 -4.16 26.63 2.75
C ILE A 257 -3.92 27.72 3.81
N LYS A 258 -4.21 29.00 3.49
CA LYS A 258 -4.10 30.10 4.47
C LYS A 258 -5.10 29.97 5.62
N THR A 259 -6.25 29.34 5.37
CA THR A 259 -7.24 29.00 6.40
C THR A 259 -6.86 27.73 7.18
N GLN A 260 -6.21 26.73 6.56
CA GLN A 260 -5.73 25.50 7.21
C GLN A 260 -4.56 25.72 8.18
N LEU A 261 -3.65 26.67 7.90
CA LEU A 261 -2.55 26.98 8.82
C LEU A 261 -3.00 27.72 10.10
N LYS A 262 -4.14 28.42 10.06
CA LYS A 262 -4.80 28.97 11.26
C LYS A 262 -5.54 27.88 12.07
N TYR A 263 -5.78 26.71 11.46
CA TYR A 263 -6.60 25.62 12.00
C TYR A 263 -5.80 24.61 12.85
N LYS A 264 -4.48 24.54 12.71
CA LYS A 264 -3.61 23.66 13.54
C LYS A 264 -3.58 24.06 15.02
N ARG A 265 -4.18 25.21 15.39
CA ARG A 265 -4.32 25.72 16.76
C ARG A 265 -5.71 25.48 17.37
N ILE A 266 -6.64 24.81 16.66
CA ILE A 266 -8.01 24.55 17.13
C ILE A 266 -8.30 23.05 17.13
N ILE A 267 -8.54 22.50 18.31
CA ILE A 267 -8.89 21.11 18.59
C ILE A 267 -10.19 20.67 17.85
N ASN A 268 -10.10 19.54 17.13
CA ASN A 268 -11.15 18.56 16.75
C ASN A 268 -12.65 19.00 16.79
N ARG A 269 -13.31 19.24 15.63
CA ARG A 269 -14.78 19.43 15.56
C ARG A 269 -15.54 18.93 14.32
N LYS A 270 -14.91 18.32 13.29
CA LYS A 270 -15.60 17.96 12.01
C LYS A 270 -15.15 16.64 11.33
N SER A 271 -14.98 15.55 12.07
CA SER A 271 -14.53 14.26 11.50
C SER A 271 -15.58 13.59 10.61
N ALA A 272 -16.85 13.58 11.02
CA ALA A 272 -17.96 13.02 10.24
C ALA A 272 -18.18 13.78 8.92
N GLU A 273 -18.09 15.12 8.96
CA GLU A 273 -18.21 15.98 7.78
C GLU A 273 -17.06 15.72 6.80
N LYS A 274 -15.83 15.53 7.29
CA LYS A 274 -14.70 15.16 6.44
C LYS A 274 -14.89 13.79 5.77
N SER A 275 -15.38 12.79 6.51
CA SER A 275 -15.71 11.48 5.93
C SER A 275 -16.83 11.58 4.89
N ALA A 276 -17.82 12.44 5.11
CA ALA A 276 -18.87 12.71 4.15
C ALA A 276 -18.34 13.40 2.88
N ASP A 277 -17.47 14.39 3.01
CA ASP A 277 -16.85 15.11 1.89
C ASP A 277 -16.06 14.14 0.99
N ILE A 278 -15.25 13.27 1.61
CA ILE A 278 -14.45 12.26 0.90
C ILE A 278 -15.37 11.29 0.15
N ALA A 279 -16.40 10.76 0.83
CA ALA A 279 -17.34 9.84 0.21
C ALA A 279 -18.09 10.47 -0.97
N LEU A 280 -18.52 11.73 -0.84
CA LEU A 280 -19.18 12.46 -1.92
C LEU A 280 -18.24 12.67 -3.12
N SER A 281 -16.96 13.02 -2.87
CA SER A 281 -15.97 13.17 -3.94
C SER A 281 -15.65 11.85 -4.66
N ASN A 282 -15.81 10.71 -3.99
CA ASN A 282 -15.67 9.37 -4.56
C ASN A 282 -16.97 8.85 -5.21
N GLY A 283 -17.94 9.73 -5.46
CA GLY A 283 -19.17 9.40 -6.19
C GLY A 283 -20.32 8.86 -5.33
N LYS A 284 -20.20 8.84 -3.99
CA LYS A 284 -21.31 8.47 -3.11
C LYS A 284 -22.31 9.61 -3.01
N LEU A 285 -23.30 9.62 -3.90
CA LEU A 285 -24.29 10.71 -3.99
C LEU A 285 -25.33 10.73 -2.85
N ARG A 286 -25.52 9.60 -2.14
CA ARG A 286 -26.47 9.44 -1.03
C ARG A 286 -25.91 8.54 0.08
N GLY A 287 -26.30 8.79 1.33
CA GLY A 287 -25.88 8.02 2.50
C GLY A 287 -25.65 8.89 3.74
N ALA A 288 -24.93 8.33 4.70
CA ALA A 288 -24.50 8.99 5.93
C ALA A 288 -23.03 8.73 6.20
N ALA A 289 -22.36 9.67 6.85
CA ALA A 289 -21.07 9.47 7.49
C ALA A 289 -21.21 9.71 8.99
N ALA A 290 -20.50 8.94 9.80
CA ALA A 290 -20.55 9.06 11.25
C ALA A 290 -19.15 9.23 11.84
N GLU A 291 -19.14 9.78 13.05
CA GLU A 291 -17.99 9.72 13.94
C GLU A 291 -18.44 9.15 15.29
N LEU A 292 -17.55 8.39 15.94
CA LEU A 292 -17.70 7.89 17.30
C LEU A 292 -16.44 8.22 18.09
N LYS A 293 -16.60 8.88 19.24
CA LYS A 293 -15.51 9.22 20.14
C LYS A 293 -15.53 8.28 21.34
N VAL A 294 -14.43 7.55 21.52
CA VAL A 294 -14.22 6.56 22.59
C VAL A 294 -12.83 6.76 23.17
N ASN A 295 -12.71 7.02 24.47
CA ASN A 295 -11.42 7.11 25.19
C ASN A 295 -10.34 7.96 24.48
N GLY A 296 -10.73 9.13 23.96
CA GLY A 296 -9.82 10.05 23.25
C GLY A 296 -9.52 9.66 21.80
N ARG A 297 -9.99 8.51 21.33
CA ARG A 297 -9.93 8.08 19.92
C ARG A 297 -11.21 8.47 19.18
N THR A 298 -11.08 8.70 17.87
CA THR A 298 -12.22 8.98 16.98
C THR A 298 -12.25 7.93 15.87
N TYR A 299 -13.35 7.23 15.76
CA TYR A 299 -13.64 6.26 14.71
C TYR A 299 -14.61 6.89 13.72
N THR A 300 -14.44 6.66 12.42
CA THR A 300 -15.33 7.17 11.39
C THR A 300 -15.69 6.08 10.40
N ASP A 301 -16.89 6.16 9.84
CA ASP A 301 -17.37 5.22 8.82
C ASP A 301 -18.44 5.88 7.94
N ILE A 302 -18.81 5.19 6.86
CA ILE A 302 -19.85 5.56 5.92
C ILE A 302 -20.89 4.45 5.77
N SER A 303 -22.15 4.83 5.54
CA SER A 303 -23.24 3.88 5.42
C SER A 303 -23.07 2.96 4.20
N GLY A 304 -23.36 1.67 4.35
CA GLY A 304 -23.17 0.64 3.32
C GLY A 304 -21.79 -0.04 3.36
N SER A 305 -20.97 0.24 4.39
CA SER A 305 -19.79 -0.57 4.69
C SER A 305 -20.21 -2.02 5.00
N ASN A 306 -19.51 -3.00 4.42
CA ASN A 306 -19.79 -4.44 4.56
C ASN A 306 -18.62 -5.15 5.26
N THR A 307 -18.24 -4.63 6.43
CA THR A 307 -17.20 -5.25 7.26
C THR A 307 -17.79 -6.40 8.09
N PRO A 308 -17.04 -7.49 8.35
CA PRO A 308 -17.47 -8.53 9.27
C PRO A 308 -17.85 -7.96 10.63
N MET A 309 -18.98 -8.39 11.19
CA MET A 309 -19.50 -7.83 12.44
C MET A 309 -18.81 -8.47 13.66
N HIS A 310 -18.30 -7.65 14.58
CA HIS A 310 -17.75 -8.11 15.85
C HIS A 310 -18.85 -8.88 16.63
N PRO A 311 -18.55 -9.98 17.33
CA PRO A 311 -19.57 -10.80 17.99
C PRO A 311 -20.53 -9.99 18.89
N SER A 312 -20.01 -9.10 19.73
CA SER A 312 -20.85 -8.23 20.58
C SER A 312 -21.73 -7.26 19.79
N MET A 313 -21.29 -6.83 18.61
CA MET A 313 -22.10 -5.99 17.73
C MET A 313 -23.17 -6.81 17.01
N GLN A 314 -22.82 -8.03 16.56
CA GLN A 314 -23.77 -8.96 15.96
C GLN A 314 -24.90 -9.29 16.96
N THR A 315 -24.55 -9.63 18.20
CA THR A 315 -25.53 -9.84 19.28
C THR A 315 -26.42 -8.61 19.50
N ALA A 316 -25.84 -7.40 19.52
CA ALA A 316 -26.63 -6.18 19.70
C ALA A 316 -27.61 -5.93 18.55
N LEU A 317 -27.22 -6.23 17.30
CA LEU A 317 -28.08 -6.15 16.12
C LEU A 317 -29.19 -7.21 16.16
N ASP A 318 -28.86 -8.45 16.50
CA ASP A 318 -29.82 -9.55 16.58
C ASP A 318 -30.91 -9.29 17.64
N ASN A 319 -30.54 -8.64 18.74
CA ASN A 319 -31.45 -8.23 19.81
C ASN A 319 -32.41 -7.09 19.43
N VAL A 320 -32.21 -6.41 18.29
CA VAL A 320 -33.14 -5.35 17.85
C VAL A 320 -34.47 -6.01 17.42
N PRO A 321 -35.61 -5.63 18.03
CA PRO A 321 -36.92 -6.18 17.65
C PRO A 321 -37.21 -5.95 16.17
N ILE A 322 -37.78 -6.94 15.49
CA ILE A 322 -38.06 -6.87 14.03
C ILE A 322 -38.82 -5.59 13.65
N LYS A 323 -39.82 -5.19 14.46
CA LYS A 323 -40.61 -3.97 14.28
C LYS A 323 -39.81 -2.66 14.36
N GLU A 324 -38.64 -2.68 14.98
CA GLU A 324 -37.74 -1.54 15.14
C GLU A 324 -36.56 -1.57 14.15
N ARG A 325 -36.44 -2.62 13.33
CA ARG A 325 -35.37 -2.72 12.34
C ARG A 325 -35.64 -1.79 11.16
N ALA A 326 -34.75 -0.83 10.95
CA ALA A 326 -34.73 -0.05 9.73
C ALA A 326 -34.46 -0.94 8.50
N PRO A 327 -34.91 -0.57 7.28
CA PRO A 327 -34.71 -1.38 6.07
C PRO A 327 -33.24 -1.70 5.75
N TRP A 328 -32.31 -0.90 6.25
CA TRP A 328 -30.85 -1.06 6.11
C TRP A 328 -30.20 -1.50 7.43
N HIS A 329 -30.90 -2.33 8.22
CA HIS A 329 -30.45 -2.88 9.50
C HIS A 329 -29.00 -3.40 9.44
N GLY A 330 -28.12 -2.86 10.29
CA GLY A 330 -26.69 -3.23 10.33
C GLY A 330 -25.76 -2.42 9.43
N TYR A 331 -26.27 -1.75 8.39
CA TYR A 331 -25.44 -1.07 7.37
C TYR A 331 -25.27 0.44 7.58
N CYS A 332 -25.52 0.91 8.80
CA CYS A 332 -25.38 2.33 9.14
C CYS A 332 -23.93 2.71 9.46
N ALA A 333 -23.58 3.97 9.20
CA ALA A 333 -22.25 4.49 9.53
C ALA A 333 -21.95 4.43 11.04
N GLU A 334 -22.96 4.64 11.88
CA GLU A 334 -22.84 4.56 13.33
C GLU A 334 -22.52 3.13 13.81
N ILE A 335 -23.12 2.12 13.17
CA ILE A 335 -22.84 0.70 13.44
C ILE A 335 -21.39 0.39 13.06
N GLY A 336 -20.95 0.84 11.88
CA GLY A 336 -19.56 0.68 11.42
C GLY A 336 -18.55 1.30 12.39
N CYS A 337 -18.81 2.51 12.89
CA CYS A 337 -17.95 3.15 13.89
C CYS A 337 -17.86 2.35 15.20
N MET A 338 -18.99 1.83 15.69
CA MET A 338 -19.01 1.01 16.91
C MET A 338 -18.35 -0.36 16.68
N ASN A 339 -18.53 -0.96 15.50
CA ASN A 339 -17.90 -2.21 15.09
C ASN A 339 -16.37 -2.09 15.08
N GLN A 340 -15.84 -1.04 14.46
CA GLN A 340 -14.41 -0.73 14.46
C GLN A 340 -13.86 -0.52 15.89
N ALA A 341 -14.60 0.20 16.73
CA ALA A 341 -14.20 0.43 18.12
C ALA A 341 -14.14 -0.87 18.93
N LEU A 342 -15.07 -1.81 18.72
CA LEU A 342 -15.05 -3.12 19.37
C LEU A 342 -13.87 -3.99 18.91
N TYR A 343 -13.58 -4.04 17.60
CA TYR A 343 -12.37 -4.73 17.10
C TYR A 343 -11.08 -4.09 17.63
N ALA A 344 -11.08 -2.78 17.91
CA ALA A 344 -9.98 -2.08 18.56
C ALA A 344 -9.93 -2.28 20.09
N GLY A 345 -10.70 -3.25 20.62
CA GLY A 345 -10.75 -3.60 22.05
C GLY A 345 -11.32 -2.49 22.94
N GLN A 346 -12.07 -1.54 22.38
CA GLN A 346 -12.63 -0.44 23.17
C GLN A 346 -13.93 -0.84 23.86
N SER A 347 -14.08 -0.43 25.13
CA SER A 347 -15.39 -0.37 25.77
C SER A 347 -16.19 0.80 25.21
N LEU A 348 -17.40 0.51 24.71
CA LEU A 348 -18.28 1.52 24.11
C LEU A 348 -19.08 2.34 25.14
N LYS A 349 -19.05 1.95 26.43
CA LYS A 349 -19.85 2.60 27.47
C LYS A 349 -19.41 4.05 27.66
N GLY A 350 -20.35 4.98 27.46
CA GLY A 350 -20.12 6.43 27.54
C GLY A 350 -19.55 7.04 26.26
N ALA A 351 -19.36 6.26 25.19
CA ALA A 351 -18.94 6.77 23.90
C ALA A 351 -19.97 7.76 23.34
N ARG A 352 -19.50 8.72 22.55
CA ARG A 352 -20.36 9.75 21.93
C ARG A 352 -20.21 9.73 20.43
N GLY A 353 -21.32 9.51 19.72
CA GLY A 353 -21.35 9.49 18.27
C GLY A 353 -22.34 10.50 17.69
N ARG A 354 -22.13 10.86 16.42
CA ARG A 354 -23.06 11.67 15.63
C ARG A 354 -22.91 11.33 14.15
N ALA A 355 -23.94 11.59 13.37
CA ALA A 355 -23.93 11.36 11.93
C ALA A 355 -24.31 12.62 11.13
N VAL A 356 -23.81 12.69 9.89
CA VAL A 356 -24.16 13.71 8.90
C VAL A 356 -24.56 13.09 7.58
N ASN A 357 -25.38 13.80 6.81
CA ASN A 357 -25.84 13.35 5.50
C ASN A 357 -24.77 13.51 4.41
N ILE A 358 -24.73 12.57 3.47
CA ILE A 358 -23.87 12.62 2.28
C ILE A 358 -24.72 13.04 1.06
N GLY A 359 -24.18 13.97 0.26
CA GLY A 359 -24.76 14.41 -1.01
C GLY A 359 -26.20 14.93 -0.88
N THR A 360 -27.13 14.34 -1.63
CA THR A 360 -28.54 14.80 -1.67
C THR A 360 -29.43 14.16 -0.59
N SER A 361 -28.83 13.55 0.44
CA SER A 361 -29.58 12.89 1.52
C SER A 361 -30.12 13.88 2.55
N GLY A 362 -31.30 13.58 3.11
CA GLY A 362 -31.87 14.36 4.21
C GLY A 362 -32.02 15.84 3.87
N LYS A 363 -31.42 16.71 4.69
CA LYS A 363 -31.43 18.17 4.49
C LYS A 363 -30.26 18.67 3.63
N GLY A 364 -29.55 17.77 2.95
CA GLY A 364 -28.37 18.06 2.14
C GLY A 364 -27.06 17.69 2.83
N HIS A 365 -25.98 17.76 2.05
CA HIS A 365 -24.66 17.33 2.46
C HIS A 365 -24.17 18.04 3.74
N ASN A 366 -23.50 17.30 4.63
CA ASN A 366 -22.99 17.75 5.93
C ASN A 366 -24.04 18.25 6.93
N THR A 367 -25.33 18.06 6.66
CA THR A 367 -26.38 18.34 7.65
C THR A 367 -26.48 17.20 8.67
N PRO A 368 -26.76 17.51 9.96
CA PRO A 368 -26.94 16.49 10.98
C PRO A 368 -28.00 15.45 10.60
N LYS A 369 -27.70 14.18 10.86
CA LYS A 369 -28.60 13.06 10.63
C LYS A 369 -28.91 12.37 11.95
N LYS A 370 -30.21 12.27 12.27
CA LYS A 370 -30.67 11.51 13.43
C LYS A 370 -30.39 10.01 13.25
N PRO A 371 -30.04 9.29 14.32
CA PRO A 371 -29.89 7.84 14.26
C PRO A 371 -31.22 7.18 13.88
N CYS A 372 -31.14 6.12 13.07
CA CYS A 372 -32.32 5.30 12.78
C CYS A 372 -32.71 4.45 13.99
N SER A 373 -33.91 3.86 13.97
CA SER A 373 -34.43 3.03 15.07
C SER A 373 -33.47 1.89 15.45
N THR A 374 -32.88 1.20 14.46
CA THR A 374 -31.84 0.18 14.71
C THR A 374 -30.64 0.77 15.46
N CYS A 375 -30.06 1.87 14.98
CA CYS A 375 -28.86 2.47 15.58
C CYS A 375 -29.13 2.95 17.02
N SER A 376 -30.31 3.53 17.25
CA SER A 376 -30.72 4.01 18.58
C SER A 376 -30.86 2.86 19.58
N ASN A 377 -31.46 1.74 19.14
CA ASN A 377 -31.59 0.54 19.97
C ASN A 377 -30.21 -0.06 20.29
N VAL A 378 -29.37 -0.29 19.27
CA VAL A 378 -27.99 -0.82 19.46
C VAL A 378 -27.15 0.09 20.35
N ALA A 379 -27.22 1.42 20.15
CA ALA A 379 -26.48 2.37 20.96
C ALA A 379 -26.90 2.31 22.43
N THR A 380 -28.19 2.10 22.70
CA THR A 380 -28.70 1.93 24.06
C THR A 380 -28.17 0.65 24.71
N GLN A 381 -28.18 -0.47 23.97
CA GLN A 381 -27.62 -1.75 24.45
C GLN A 381 -26.12 -1.65 24.79
N LEU A 382 -25.35 -0.91 23.97
CA LEU A 382 -23.89 -0.79 24.10
C LEU A 382 -23.44 0.41 24.96
N GLY A 383 -24.39 1.19 25.51
CA GLY A 383 -24.09 2.36 26.34
C GLY A 383 -23.50 3.55 25.59
N VAL A 384 -23.81 3.69 24.30
CA VAL A 384 -23.34 4.76 23.41
C VAL A 384 -24.38 5.88 23.33
N LEU A 385 -23.92 7.12 23.38
CA LEU A 385 -24.75 8.32 23.19
C LEU A 385 -24.64 8.82 21.75
N LEU A 386 -25.64 8.51 20.92
CA LEU A 386 -25.77 9.06 19.57
C LEU A 386 -26.55 10.38 19.56
N LYS A 387 -26.08 11.38 18.83
CA LYS A 387 -26.72 12.70 18.68
C LYS A 387 -27.09 13.03 17.24
#